data_AF-A0A2G6QMR4-F1
#
_entry.id   AF-A0A2G6QMR4-F1
#
_cell.length_a   1.000
_cell.length_b   1.000
_cell.length_c   1.000
_cell.angle_alpha   90.00
_cell.angle_beta   90.00
_cell.angle_gamma   90.00
#
_symmetry.space_group_name_H-M   'P 1'
#
loop_
_entity.id
_entity.type
_entity.pdbx_description
1 polymer ?
#
loop_
_entity_poly.entity_id
_entity_poly.type
_entity_poly.pdbx_seq_one_letter_code
_entity_poly.pdbx_strand_id
1 'polypeptide(L)'
;MLKIFTQISRFIIGLVFVYSGFVKLVDPMGTQFKMTEYFEVLNMEFFTPYALPISILLILAELILGVMILVGYKSKFAVWSIFLLTLMFLFLTWYSHTYQVVTDCGCFGDALKLTTGETFYKNVVFIGLIIIMI
;
A
#
# COMPACT_ATOMS: atom_id res chain seq x y z
N MET A 1 -15.09 -24.94 1.65
CA MET A 1 -14.31 -24.30 0.55
C MET A 1 -14.07 -22.81 0.79
N LEU A 2 -15.09 -21.96 0.93
CA LEU A 2 -14.92 -20.51 1.16
C LEU A 2 -13.98 -20.15 2.34
N LYS A 3 -14.07 -20.88 3.47
CA LYS A 3 -13.21 -20.66 4.64
C LYS A 3 -11.72 -20.93 4.41
N ILE A 4 -11.36 -21.82 3.48
CA ILE A 4 -9.96 -22.09 3.15
C ILE A 4 -9.44 -20.97 2.24
N PHE A 5 -10.25 -20.56 1.27
CA PHE A 5 -9.89 -19.48 0.35
C PHE A 5 -9.70 -18.15 1.08
N THR A 6 -10.60 -17.78 2.00
CA THR A 6 -10.44 -16.57 2.83
C THR A 6 -9.18 -16.63 3.67
N GLN A 7 -8.79 -17.82 4.15
CA GLN A 7 -7.63 -17.98 5.01
C GLN A 7 -6.30 -17.91 4.23
N ILE A 8 -6.30 -18.43 3.00
CA ILE A 8 -5.19 -18.26 2.06
C ILE A 8 -5.04 -16.77 1.67
N SER A 9 -6.14 -16.10 1.29
CA SER A 9 -6.13 -14.67 0.98
C SER A 9 -5.60 -13.84 2.15
N ARG A 10 -6.01 -14.18 3.38
CA ARG A 10 -5.55 -13.53 4.61
C ARG A 10 -4.02 -13.62 4.75
N PHE A 11 -3.46 -14.80 4.51
CA PHE A 11 -2.02 -15.04 4.64
C PHE A 11 -1.23 -14.32 3.54
N ILE A 12 -1.70 -14.37 2.30
CA ILE A 12 -1.07 -13.69 1.15
C ILE A 12 -1.05 -12.18 1.40
N ILE A 13 -2.20 -11.58 1.70
CA ILE A 13 -2.29 -10.14 1.92
C ILE A 13 -1.49 -9.71 3.14
N GLY A 14 -1.61 -10.44 4.25
CA GLY A 14 -0.87 -10.14 5.46
C GLY A 14 0.64 -10.16 5.23
N LEU A 15 1.18 -11.18 4.55
CA LEU A 15 2.61 -11.26 4.24
C LEU A 15 3.07 -10.15 3.30
N VAL A 16 2.30 -9.84 2.25
CA VAL A 16 2.66 -8.77 1.32
C VAL A 16 2.69 -7.42 2.00
N PHE A 17 1.72 -7.12 2.88
CA PHE A 17 1.68 -5.86 3.63
C PHE A 17 2.84 -5.74 4.63
N VAL A 18 3.15 -6.82 5.35
CA VAL A 18 4.30 -6.85 6.26
C VAL A 18 5.60 -6.68 5.49
N TYR A 19 5.76 -7.37 4.36
CA TYR A 19 6.96 -7.25 3.53
C TYR A 19 7.10 -5.83 2.93
N SER A 20 6.02 -5.29 2.36
CA SER A 20 5.95 -3.91 1.85
C SER A 20 6.37 -2.90 2.90
N GLY A 21 5.73 -2.95 4.07
CA GLY A 21 6.02 -2.03 5.16
C GLY A 21 7.44 -2.20 5.70
N PHE A 22 7.96 -3.43 5.77
CA PHE A 22 9.31 -3.69 6.25
C PHE A 22 10.36 -3.07 5.31
N VAL A 23 10.21 -3.24 4.00
CA VAL A 23 11.18 -2.67 3.05
C VAL A 23 11.13 -1.15 3.07
N LYS A 24 9.94 -0.54 3.16
CA LYS A 24 9.82 0.92 3.30
C LYS A 24 10.37 1.44 4.64
N LEU A 25 10.34 0.63 5.70
CA LEU A 25 10.92 0.99 6.99
C LEU A 25 12.45 1.04 6.93
N VAL A 26 13.08 0.22 6.08
CA VAL A 26 14.53 0.24 5.85
C VAL A 26 14.95 1.55 5.17
N ASP A 27 14.14 2.07 4.24
CA ASP A 27 14.36 3.36 3.59
C ASP A 27 13.09 4.24 3.55
N PRO A 28 12.79 4.96 4.64
CA PRO A 28 11.63 5.85 4.69
C PRO A 28 11.81 7.10 3.82
N MET A 29 13.05 7.49 3.50
CA MET A 29 13.35 8.66 2.67
C MET A 29 12.91 8.41 1.22
N GLY A 30 13.13 7.21 0.68
CA GLY A 30 12.63 6.83 -0.63
C GLY A 30 11.11 6.99 -0.76
N THR A 31 10.36 6.62 0.29
CA THR A 31 8.90 6.80 0.31
C THR A 31 8.50 8.28 0.40
N GLN A 32 9.25 9.09 1.16
CA GLN A 32 9.04 10.53 1.24
C GLN A 32 9.15 11.20 -0.12
N PHE A 33 10.21 10.92 -0.89
CA PHE A 33 10.39 11.55 -2.21
C PHE A 33 9.22 11.26 -3.13
N LYS A 34 8.72 10.01 -3.14
CA LYS A 34 7.53 9.64 -3.91
C LYS A 34 6.28 10.38 -3.45
N MET A 35 6.07 10.52 -2.15
CA MET A 35 4.95 11.30 -1.63
C MET A 35 5.02 12.78 -2.03
N THR A 36 6.21 13.38 -2.00
CA THR A 36 6.42 14.76 -2.47
C THR A 36 6.07 14.90 -3.96
N GLU A 37 6.54 13.99 -4.82
CA GLU A 37 6.18 13.98 -6.25
C GLU A 37 4.66 13.89 -6.45
N TYR A 38 3.96 13.04 -5.68
CA TYR A 38 2.50 12.97 -5.73
C TYR A 38 1.82 14.26 -5.26
N PHE A 39 2.33 14.91 -4.20
CA PHE A 39 1.75 16.16 -3.71
C PHE A 39 1.93 17.32 -4.69
N GLU A 40 3.08 17.42 -5.36
CA GLU A 40 3.30 18.43 -6.39
C GLU A 40 2.32 18.27 -7.56
N VAL A 41 2.18 17.04 -8.07
CA VAL A 41 1.29 16.78 -9.21
C VAL A 41 -0.19 16.96 -8.85
N LEU A 42 -0.58 16.63 -7.61
CA LEU A 42 -1.95 16.84 -7.11
C LEU A 42 -2.23 18.30 -6.69
N ASN A 43 -1.30 19.25 -6.90
CA ASN A 43 -1.40 20.65 -6.45
C ASN A 43 -1.62 20.77 -4.92
N MET A 44 -0.99 19.87 -4.16
CA MET A 44 -1.06 19.72 -2.71
C MET A 44 0.28 20.04 -2.03
N GLU A 45 1.05 20.99 -2.57
CA GLU A 45 2.39 21.37 -2.07
C GLU A 45 2.44 21.77 -0.59
N PHE A 46 1.31 22.17 0.00
CA PHE A 46 1.19 22.41 1.43
C PHE A 46 1.56 21.19 2.29
N PHE A 47 1.39 19.97 1.76
CA PHE A 47 1.73 18.71 2.44
C PHE A 47 3.20 18.28 2.27
N THR A 48 3.94 18.89 1.34
CA THR A 48 5.36 18.59 1.09
C THR A 48 6.25 18.63 2.35
N PRO A 49 6.18 19.65 3.23
CA PRO A 49 6.97 19.65 4.48
C PRO A 49 6.57 18.52 5.44
N TYR A 50 5.36 17.97 5.30
CA TYR A 50 4.84 16.86 6.10
C TYR A 50 5.00 15.49 5.42
N ALA A 51 5.67 15.41 4.26
CA ALA A 51 5.80 14.16 3.50
C ALA A 51 6.52 13.05 4.30
N LEU A 52 7.56 13.40 5.06
CA LEU A 52 8.29 12.44 5.90
C LEU A 52 7.42 11.85 7.03
N PRO A 53 6.76 12.66 7.89
CA PRO A 53 5.90 12.10 8.93
C PRO A 53 4.70 11.33 8.36
N ILE A 54 4.13 11.76 7.22
CA ILE A 54 3.05 11.02 6.53
C ILE A 54 3.56 9.66 6.02
N SER A 55 4.76 9.62 5.45
CA SER A 55 5.38 8.38 4.96
C SER A 55 5.63 7.40 6.10
N ILE A 56 6.18 7.86 7.22
CA ILE A 56 6.39 7.02 8.41
C ILE A 56 5.05 6.49 8.95
N LEU A 57 4.03 7.34 9.05
CA LEU A 57 2.70 6.92 9.50
C LEU A 57 2.11 5.83 8.59
N LEU A 58 2.26 5.98 7.28
CA LEU A 58 1.80 5.00 6.29
C LEU A 58 2.53 3.66 6.43
N ILE A 59 3.85 3.69 6.61
CA ILE A 59 4.68 2.49 6.81
C ILE A 59 4.25 1.73 8.06
N LEU A 60 4.06 2.46 9.17
CA LEU A 60 3.59 1.88 10.42
C LEU A 60 2.18 1.30 10.27
N ALA A 61 1.29 2.00 9.56
CA ALA A 61 -0.06 1.49 9.29
C ALA A 61 0.00 0.19 8.47
N GLU A 62 0.80 0.10 7.42
CA GLU A 62 0.97 -1.13 6.62
C GLU A 62 1.47 -2.30 7.46
N LEU A 63 2.52 -2.09 8.26
CA LEU A 63 3.11 -3.11 9.12
C LEU A 63 2.12 -3.60 10.17
N ILE A 64 1.51 -2.67 10.92
CA ILE A 64 0.59 -3.01 12.00
C ILE A 64 -0.62 -3.74 11.44
N LEU A 65 -1.23 -3.24 10.35
CA LEU A 65 -2.39 -3.87 9.74
C LEU A 65 -2.05 -5.26 9.16
N GLY A 66 -0.89 -5.40 8.51
CA GLY A 66 -0.40 -6.68 8.00
C GLY A 66 -0.25 -7.72 9.11
N VAL A 67 0.41 -7.36 10.22
CA VAL A 67 0.56 -8.23 11.40
C VAL A 67 -0.81 -8.54 12.04
N MET A 68 -1.69 -7.55 12.18
CA MET A 68 -3.03 -7.74 12.75
C MET A 68 -3.84 -8.77 11.95
N ILE A 69 -3.78 -8.72 10.62
CA ILE A 69 -4.43 -9.70 9.75
C ILE A 69 -3.82 -11.10 9.91
N LEU A 70 -2.50 -11.23 9.96
CA LEU A 70 -1.82 -12.54 10.12
C LEU A 70 -2.14 -13.18 11.47
N VAL A 71 -2.03 -12.42 12.56
CA VAL A 71 -2.34 -12.88 13.92
C VAL A 71 -3.83 -13.10 14.11
N GLY A 72 -4.67 -12.38 13.38
CA GLY A 72 -6.14 -12.42 13.50
C GLY A 72 -6.70 -11.46 14.54
N TYR A 73 -5.88 -10.54 15.05
CA TYR A 73 -6.28 -9.55 16.05
C TYR A 73 -7.17 -8.48 15.41
N LYS A 74 -8.41 -8.33 15.91
CA LYS A 74 -9.43 -7.40 15.37
C LYS A 74 -9.52 -7.44 13.83
N SER A 75 -9.57 -8.65 13.28
CA SER A 75 -9.51 -8.90 11.82
C SER A 75 -10.49 -8.05 11.00
N LYS A 76 -11.75 -7.85 11.45
CA LYS A 76 -12.73 -7.02 10.73
C LYS A 76 -12.28 -5.58 10.53
N PHE A 77 -11.68 -4.98 11.55
CA PHE A 77 -11.13 -3.62 11.47
C PHE A 77 -9.92 -3.59 10.52
N ALA A 78 -9.00 -4.55 10.68
CA ALA A 78 -7.81 -4.63 9.85
C ALA A 78 -8.13 -4.81 8.35
N VAL A 79 -9.08 -5.68 8.01
CA VAL A 79 -9.55 -5.90 6.64
C VAL A 79 -10.13 -4.61 6.04
N TRP A 80 -10.98 -3.90 6.77
CA TRP A 80 -11.54 -2.63 6.32
C TRP A 80 -10.49 -1.53 6.15
N SER A 81 -9.53 -1.42 7.08
CA SER A 81 -8.43 -0.46 6.97
C SER A 81 -7.51 -0.77 5.80
N ILE A 82 -7.16 -2.04 5.58
CA ILE A 82 -6.36 -2.47 4.43
C ILE A 82 -7.10 -2.23 3.13
N PHE A 83 -8.42 -2.46 3.09
CA PHE A 83 -9.25 -2.12 1.93
C PHE A 83 -9.12 -0.64 1.57
N LEU A 84 -9.31 0.25 2.55
CA LEU A 84 -9.22 1.69 2.33
C LEU A 84 -7.82 2.13 1.87
N LEU A 85 -6.78 1.59 2.50
CA LEU A 85 -5.39 1.91 2.18
C LEU A 85 -4.99 1.41 0.78
N THR A 86 -5.43 0.20 0.42
CA THR A 86 -5.23 -0.35 -0.94
C THR A 86 -6.00 0.45 -1.97
N LEU A 87 -7.21 0.90 -1.65
CA LEU A 87 -8.02 1.75 -2.55
C LEU A 87 -7.34 3.09 -2.81
N MET A 88 -6.76 3.71 -1.78
CA MET A 88 -5.96 4.93 -1.92
C MET A 88 -4.76 4.70 -2.84
N PHE A 89 -3.99 3.63 -2.63
CA PHE A 89 -2.87 3.30 -3.53
C PHE A 89 -3.32 2.95 -4.94
N LEU A 90 -4.48 2.31 -5.10
CA LEU A 90 -5.05 2.02 -6.40
C LEU A 90 -5.33 3.32 -7.18
N PHE A 91 -5.90 4.32 -6.51
CA PHE A 91 -6.10 5.64 -7.11
C PHE A 91 -4.78 6.31 -7.50
N LEU A 92 -3.79 6.34 -6.60
CA LEU A 92 -2.48 6.95 -6.88
C LEU A 92 -1.74 6.24 -8.03
N THR A 93 -1.77 4.91 -8.06
CA THR A 93 -1.15 4.11 -9.13
C THR A 93 -1.86 4.26 -10.46
N TRP A 94 -3.19 4.30 -10.47
CA TRP A 94 -3.97 4.57 -11.67
C TRP A 94 -3.67 5.95 -12.24
N TYR A 95 -3.63 6.97 -11.39
CA TYR A 95 -3.28 8.32 -11.77
C TYR A 95 -1.87 8.38 -12.37
N SER A 96 -0.90 7.76 -11.69
CA SER A 96 0.47 7.67 -12.19
C SER A 96 0.60 6.93 -13.52
N HIS A 97 -0.15 5.84 -13.70
CA HIS A 97 -0.18 5.08 -14.95
C HIS A 97 -0.80 5.88 -16.12
N THR A 98 -1.85 6.65 -15.86
CA THR A 98 -2.60 7.39 -16.89
C THR A 98 -1.86 8.64 -17.36
N TYR A 99 -1.23 9.36 -16.43
CA TYR A 99 -0.57 10.64 -16.72
C TYR A 99 0.96 10.53 -16.85
N GLN A 100 1.54 9.34 -16.64
CA GLN A 100 2.98 9.07 -16.67
C GLN A 100 3.80 10.03 -15.79
N VAL A 101 3.22 10.44 -14.66
CA VAL A 101 3.75 11.51 -13.82
C VAL A 101 4.83 11.05 -12.84
N VAL A 102 4.90 9.75 -12.52
CA VAL A 102 5.90 9.18 -11.62
C VAL A 102 6.35 7.82 -12.18
N THR A 103 7.65 7.57 -12.25
CA THR A 103 8.21 6.37 -12.88
C THR A 103 8.02 5.09 -12.05
N ASP A 104 7.98 5.18 -10.72
CA ASP A 104 7.86 4.05 -9.79
C ASP A 104 6.95 4.39 -8.61
N CYS A 105 6.05 3.48 -8.23
CA CYS A 105 5.10 3.70 -7.12
C CYS A 105 5.77 3.66 -5.72
N GLY A 106 7.03 3.21 -5.61
CA GLY A 106 7.73 3.09 -4.32
C GLY A 106 7.09 2.07 -3.35
N CYS A 107 6.15 1.25 -3.83
CA CYS A 107 5.32 0.38 -3.00
C CYS A 107 6.12 -0.74 -2.30
N PHE A 108 7.35 -1.04 -2.76
CA PHE A 108 8.28 -1.98 -2.12
C PHE A 108 9.67 -1.34 -1.91
N GLY A 109 9.75 -0.01 -1.75
CA GLY A 109 11.02 0.71 -1.70
C GLY A 109 11.91 0.42 -2.93
N ASP A 110 13.23 0.52 -2.76
CA ASP A 110 14.22 0.22 -3.81
C ASP A 110 14.47 -1.28 -4.05
N ALA A 111 13.91 -2.17 -3.22
CA ALA A 111 14.16 -3.61 -3.34
C ALA A 111 13.43 -4.24 -4.55
N LEU A 112 12.26 -3.70 -4.92
CA LEU A 112 11.45 -4.15 -6.05
C LEU A 112 10.83 -2.94 -6.77
N LYS A 113 11.48 -2.51 -7.85
CA LYS A 113 10.95 -1.48 -8.75
C LYS A 113 9.91 -2.12 -9.68
N LEU A 114 8.65 -2.03 -9.27
CA LEU A 114 7.51 -2.39 -10.12
C LEU A 114 7.08 -1.18 -10.92
N THR A 115 6.80 -1.40 -12.21
CA THR A 115 6.20 -0.37 -13.05
C THR A 115 4.85 0.07 -12.46
N THR A 116 4.43 1.30 -12.79
CA THR A 116 3.15 1.85 -12.35
C THR A 116 1.96 0.98 -12.77
N GLY A 117 2.03 0.38 -13.97
CA GLY A 117 1.04 -0.56 -14.48
C GLY A 117 0.98 -1.87 -13.68
N GLU A 118 2.13 -2.52 -13.43
CA GLU A 118 2.19 -3.75 -12.63
C GLU A 118 1.65 -3.52 -11.22
N THR A 119 1.98 -2.38 -10.61
CA THR A 119 1.48 -2.02 -9.28
C THR A 119 -0.03 -1.78 -9.29
N PHE A 120 -0.57 -1.13 -10.32
CA PHE A 120 -2.00 -0.92 -10.49
C PHE A 120 -2.75 -2.27 -10.57
N TYR A 121 -2.35 -3.16 -11.49
CA TYR A 121 -3.01 -4.47 -11.62
C TYR A 121 -2.87 -5.33 -10.37
N LYS A 122 -1.70 -5.32 -9.71
CA LYS A 122 -1.49 -5.97 -8.40
C LYS A 122 -2.50 -5.45 -7.37
N ASN A 123 -2.70 -4.14 -7.29
CA ASN A 123 -3.63 -3.53 -6.35
C ASN A 123 -5.11 -3.84 -6.68
N VAL A 124 -5.48 -3.95 -7.96
CA VAL A 124 -6.82 -4.43 -8.38
C VAL A 124 -7.07 -5.86 -7.89
N VAL A 125 -6.10 -6.74 -8.07
CA VAL A 125 -6.20 -8.13 -7.59
C VAL A 125 -6.32 -8.17 -6.06
N PHE A 126 -5.54 -7.35 -5.35
CA PHE A 126 -5.62 -7.25 -3.89
C PHE A 126 -6.97 -6.77 -3.42
N ILE A 127 -7.56 -5.75 -4.05
CA ILE A 127 -8.93 -5.31 -3.76
C ILE A 127 -9.92 -6.48 -3.88
N GLY A 128 -9.83 -7.27 -4.95
CA GLY A 128 -10.67 -8.46 -5.12
C GLY A 128 -10.51 -9.48 -3.99
N LEU A 129 -9.26 -9.77 -3.60
CA LEU A 129 -8.96 -10.68 -2.49
C LEU A 129 -9.45 -10.14 -1.13
N ILE A 130 -9.35 -8.84 -0.89
CA ILE A 130 -9.83 -8.18 0.33
C ILE A 130 -11.35 -8.22 0.40
N ILE A 131 -12.06 -7.98 -0.71
CA ILE A 131 -13.52 -8.05 -0.77
C ILE A 131 -14.04 -9.43 -0.37
N ILE A 132 -13.33 -10.49 -0.76
CA ILE A 132 -13.68 -11.87 -0.40
C ILE A 132 -13.50 -12.13 1.12
N MET A 133 -12.65 -11.35 1.79
CA MET A 133 -12.38 -11.45 3.23
C MET A 133 -13.33 -10.61 4.10
N ILE A 134 -14.07 -9.65 3.50
CA ILE A 134 -15.10 -8.85 4.17
C ILE A 134 -16.33 -9.71 4.43
#